data_AF-A0A9P6FKS0-F1
#
_entry.id   AF-A0A9P6FKS0-F1
#
_cell.length_a   1.000
_cell.length_b   1.000
_cell.length_c   1.000
_cell.angle_alpha   90.00
_cell.angle_beta   90.00
_cell.angle_gamma   90.00
#
_symmetry.space_group_name_H-M   'P 1'
#
loop_
_entity.id
_entity.type
_entity.pdbx_description
1 polymer ?
#
loop_
_entity_poly.entity_id
_entity_poly.type
_entity_poly.pdbx_seq_one_letter_code
_entity_poly.pdbx_strand_id
1 'polypeptide(L)'
;TLEAAIDVLNKLGRVVVCGYISQYNTDEAYGIRNMIQVLLKQLKIEGFLVTGLAEEYCTRHQKDVTTWLLNKDLIYQEDITEGLDNAPDAFVNMLTGKVFGKAVVKIADL
;
A
#
# COMPACT_ATOMS: atom_id res chain seq x y z
N THR A 1 11.39 -9.51 2.12
CA THR A 1 11.55 -8.82 0.82
C THR A 1 10.59 -9.43 -0.19
N LEU A 2 10.42 -8.84 -1.37
CA LEU A 2 9.62 -9.44 -2.45
C LEU A 2 10.16 -10.82 -2.88
N GLU A 3 11.48 -11.01 -2.88
CA GLU A 3 12.10 -12.32 -3.15
C GLU A 3 11.59 -13.40 -2.17
N ALA A 4 11.60 -13.12 -0.87
CA ALA A 4 11.10 -14.06 0.14
C ALA A 4 9.61 -14.42 -0.06
N ALA A 5 8.78 -13.46 -0.50
CA ALA A 5 7.39 -13.73 -0.83
C ALA A 5 7.26 -14.64 -2.06
N ILE A 6 8.07 -14.40 -3.11
CA ILE A 6 8.11 -15.24 -4.33
C ILE A 6 8.50 -16.70 -3.99
N ASP A 7 9.42 -16.90 -3.05
CA ASP A 7 9.88 -18.23 -2.65
C ASP A 7 8.79 -19.07 -1.98
N VAL A 8 7.86 -18.44 -1.26
CA VAL A 8 6.75 -19.14 -0.55
C VAL A 8 5.42 -19.13 -1.31
N LEU A 9 5.32 -18.44 -2.46
CA LEU A 9 4.10 -18.47 -3.27
C LEU A 9 3.79 -19.88 -3.80
N ASN A 10 2.50 -20.21 -3.82
CA ASN A 10 1.98 -21.41 -4.47
C ASN A 10 2.05 -21.30 -6.00
N LYS A 11 1.99 -22.44 -6.69
CA LYS A 11 1.81 -22.49 -8.16
C LYS A 11 0.54 -21.71 -8.55
N LEU A 12 0.61 -20.92 -9.63
CA LEU A 12 -0.44 -19.99 -10.08
C LEU A 12 -0.73 -18.85 -9.09
N GLY A 13 0.19 -18.58 -8.17
CA GLY A 13 0.13 -17.45 -7.25
C GLY A 13 0.14 -16.09 -7.98
N ARG A 14 -0.40 -15.07 -7.32
CA ARG A 14 -0.54 -13.72 -7.89
C ARG A 14 0.12 -12.71 -6.98
N VAL A 15 0.87 -11.78 -7.58
CA VAL A 15 1.45 -10.62 -6.92
C VAL A 15 0.85 -9.38 -7.55
N VAL A 16 0.15 -8.59 -6.75
CA VAL A 16 -0.36 -7.28 -7.15
C VAL A 16 0.64 -6.23 -6.71
N VAL A 17 1.30 -5.57 -7.66
CA VAL A 17 2.35 -4.59 -7.41
C VAL A 17 1.73 -3.20 -7.30
N CYS A 18 1.46 -2.78 -6.07
CA CYS A 18 0.88 -1.45 -5.77
C CYS A 18 1.95 -0.36 -5.60
N GLY A 19 3.14 -0.73 -5.12
CA GLY A 19 4.20 0.23 -4.84
C GLY A 19 5.52 -0.47 -4.50
N TYR A 20 6.54 0.34 -4.25
CA TYR A 20 7.94 -0.11 -4.11
C TYR A 20 8.70 0.67 -3.02
N ILE A 21 8.03 0.90 -1.88
CA ILE A 21 8.47 1.84 -0.84
C ILE A 21 9.87 1.57 -0.28
N SER A 22 10.30 0.30 -0.24
CA SER A 22 11.65 -0.07 0.22
C SER A 22 12.78 0.42 -0.70
N GLN A 23 12.47 0.93 -1.89
CA GLN A 23 13.44 1.45 -2.85
C GLN A 23 13.25 2.94 -3.17
N TYR A 24 12.32 3.67 -2.52
CA TYR A 24 12.12 5.10 -2.85
C TYR A 24 13.27 6.01 -2.41
N ASN A 25 13.95 5.65 -1.31
CA ASN A 25 15.01 6.46 -0.69
C ASN A 25 16.37 5.73 -0.72
N THR A 26 16.62 4.89 -1.73
CA THR A 26 17.91 4.20 -1.90
C THR A 26 18.69 4.84 -3.05
N ASP A 27 20.00 5.04 -2.86
CA ASP A 27 20.89 5.52 -3.92
C ASP A 27 21.13 4.45 -4.99
N GLU A 28 21.12 3.18 -4.58
CA GLU A 28 21.27 2.03 -5.47
C GLU A 28 20.06 1.10 -5.35
N ALA A 29 19.29 1.00 -6.44
CA ALA A 29 18.17 0.08 -6.55
C ALA A 29 18.68 -1.36 -6.70
N TYR A 30 18.09 -2.30 -5.95
CA TYR A 30 18.42 -3.72 -6.09
C TYR A 30 17.41 -4.46 -6.97
N GLY A 31 17.91 -5.38 -7.80
CA GLY A 31 17.07 -6.26 -8.61
C GLY A 31 16.51 -7.47 -7.84
N ILE A 32 15.45 -8.07 -8.38
CA ILE A 32 14.85 -9.32 -7.88
C ILE A 32 15.59 -10.51 -8.51
N ARG A 33 16.23 -11.35 -7.71
CA ARG A 33 17.15 -12.39 -8.19
C ARG A 33 16.49 -13.76 -8.43
N ASN A 34 15.31 -14.00 -7.85
CA ASN A 34 14.61 -15.28 -7.93
C ASN A 34 13.47 -15.31 -8.98
N MET A 35 13.56 -14.49 -10.03
CA MET A 35 12.54 -14.42 -11.09
C MET A 35 12.32 -15.73 -11.85
N ILE A 36 13.25 -16.69 -11.76
CA ILE A 36 13.04 -18.06 -12.26
C ILE A 36 11.80 -18.73 -11.66
N GLN A 37 11.43 -18.39 -10.43
CA GLN A 37 10.24 -18.91 -9.77
C GLN A 37 8.94 -18.46 -10.45
N VAL A 38 8.94 -17.32 -11.13
CA VAL A 38 7.78 -16.86 -11.92
C VAL A 38 7.46 -17.86 -13.03
N LEU A 39 8.49 -18.37 -13.70
CA LEU A 39 8.34 -19.42 -14.71
C LEU A 39 7.92 -20.75 -14.08
N LEU A 40 8.68 -21.23 -13.09
CA LEU A 40 8.48 -22.56 -12.50
C LEU A 40 7.12 -22.71 -11.83
N LYS A 41 6.67 -21.65 -11.15
CA LYS A 41 5.38 -21.62 -10.44
C LYS A 41 4.26 -20.98 -11.26
N GLN A 42 4.54 -20.50 -12.48
CA GLN A 42 3.55 -19.84 -13.36
C GLN A 42 2.86 -18.67 -12.65
N LEU A 43 3.64 -17.80 -12.01
CA LEU A 43 3.12 -16.68 -11.23
C LEU A 43 2.62 -15.56 -12.15
N LYS A 44 1.55 -14.88 -11.74
CA LYS A 44 1.14 -13.60 -12.33
C LYS A 44 1.68 -12.47 -11.46
N ILE A 45 2.53 -11.62 -12.02
CA ILE A 45 3.00 -10.40 -11.35
C ILE A 45 2.50 -9.22 -12.19
N GLU A 46 1.65 -8.38 -11.59
CA GLU A 46 0.97 -7.31 -12.30
C GLU A 46 0.91 -6.04 -11.46
N GLY A 47 1.37 -4.93 -12.05
CA GLY A 47 1.24 -3.61 -11.46
C GLY A 47 -0.09 -2.96 -11.83
N PHE A 48 -0.57 -2.07 -10.96
CA PHE A 48 -1.73 -1.23 -11.26
C PHE A 48 -1.53 0.17 -10.67
N LEU A 49 -2.23 1.14 -11.24
CA LEU A 49 -2.35 2.48 -10.69
C LEU A 49 -3.81 2.76 -10.40
N VAL A 50 -4.12 3.21 -9.18
CA VAL A 50 -5.50 3.50 -8.76
C VAL A 50 -6.17 4.55 -9.65
N THR A 51 -5.40 5.50 -10.19
CA THR A 51 -5.88 6.52 -11.13
C THR A 51 -6.46 5.93 -12.41
N GLY A 52 -5.93 4.79 -12.88
CA GLY A 52 -6.45 4.07 -14.04
C GLY A 52 -7.66 3.19 -13.75
N LEU A 53 -8.01 2.97 -12.49
CA LEU A 53 -9.13 2.14 -12.05
C LEU A 53 -10.30 2.96 -11.48
N ALA A 54 -10.06 4.22 -11.12
CA ALA A 54 -11.03 5.03 -10.39
C ALA A 54 -12.36 5.17 -11.14
N GLU A 55 -12.35 5.40 -12.45
CA GLU A 55 -13.58 5.57 -13.24
C GLU A 55 -14.50 4.35 -13.17
N GLU A 56 -13.93 3.15 -13.27
CA GLU A 56 -14.70 1.89 -13.28
C GLU A 56 -15.16 1.49 -11.87
N TYR A 57 -14.30 1.69 -10.86
CA TYR A 57 -14.50 1.07 -9.55
C TYR A 57 -14.93 2.02 -8.44
N CYS A 58 -14.82 3.35 -8.60
CA CYS A 58 -15.02 4.31 -7.50
C CYS A 58 -16.42 4.22 -6.87
N THR A 59 -17.49 4.21 -7.68
CA THR A 59 -18.87 4.13 -7.18
C THR A 59 -19.11 2.87 -6.36
N ARG A 60 -18.64 1.72 -6.86
CA ARG A 60 -18.77 0.44 -6.15
C ARG A 60 -17.93 0.43 -4.87
N HIS A 61 -16.68 0.88 -4.96
CA HIS A 61 -15.79 0.98 -3.81
C HIS A 61 -16.41 1.84 -2.70
N GLN A 62 -16.92 3.03 -3.01
CA GLN A 62 -17.55 3.91 -2.02
C GLN A 62 -18.75 3.24 -1.35
N LYS A 63 -19.61 2.56 -2.11
CA LYS A 63 -20.75 1.83 -1.56
C LYS A 63 -20.31 0.71 -0.62
N ASP A 64 -19.43 -0.17 -1.09
CA ASP A 64 -19.07 -1.40 -0.38
C ASP A 64 -18.25 -1.07 0.89
N VAL A 65 -17.23 -0.19 0.78
CA VAL A 65 -16.38 0.20 1.91
C VAL A 65 -17.18 0.98 2.97
N THR A 66 -18.07 1.89 2.56
CA THR A 66 -18.95 2.60 3.51
C THR A 66 -19.81 1.61 4.30
N THR A 67 -20.37 0.61 3.60
CA THR A 67 -21.18 -0.43 4.24
C THR A 67 -20.36 -1.21 5.27
N TRP A 68 -19.15 -1.64 4.93
CA TRP A 68 -18.28 -2.39 5.85
C TRP A 68 -17.84 -1.56 7.06
N LEU A 69 -17.58 -0.26 6.88
CA LEU A 69 -17.25 0.64 7.99
C LEU A 69 -18.44 0.79 8.94
N LEU A 70 -19.65 1.03 8.42
CA LEU A 70 -20.87 1.16 9.22
C LEU A 70 -21.21 -0.13 9.98
N ASN A 71 -21.00 -1.29 9.33
CA ASN A 71 -21.22 -2.60 9.94
C ASN A 71 -20.12 -3.04 10.90
N LYS A 72 -19.00 -2.30 10.97
CA LYS A 72 -17.78 -2.68 11.71
C LYS A 72 -17.09 -3.95 11.19
N ASP A 73 -17.37 -4.33 9.94
CA ASP A 73 -16.66 -5.40 9.23
C ASP A 73 -15.25 -4.95 8.80
N LEU A 74 -15.06 -3.63 8.67
CA LEU A 74 -13.77 -3.00 8.40
C LEU A 74 -13.40 -2.06 9.55
N ILE A 75 -12.26 -2.32 10.19
CA ILE A 75 -11.68 -1.45 11.22
C ILE A 75 -10.64 -0.55 10.55
N TYR A 76 -10.75 0.75 10.78
CA TYR A 76 -9.83 1.75 10.26
C TYR A 76 -9.12 2.45 11.42
N GLN A 77 -7.84 2.75 11.23
CA GLN A 77 -6.99 3.38 12.24
C GLN A 77 -6.15 4.49 11.62
N GLU A 78 -6.10 5.61 12.33
CA GLU A 78 -5.35 6.80 11.97
C GLU A 78 -4.30 7.12 13.02
N ASP A 79 -3.23 7.75 12.54
CA ASP A 79 -2.25 8.44 13.35
C ASP A 79 -2.34 9.93 12.98
N ILE A 80 -2.87 10.73 13.91
CA ILE A 80 -3.27 12.11 13.65
C ILE A 80 -2.20 13.05 14.20
N THR A 81 -1.60 13.83 13.31
CA THR A 81 -0.74 14.97 13.65
C THR A 81 -1.55 16.26 13.55
N GLU A 82 -1.55 17.08 14.60
CA GLU A 82 -2.25 18.36 14.58
C GLU A 82 -1.37 19.49 14.04
N GLY A 83 -1.95 20.38 13.24
CA GLY A 83 -1.28 21.57 12.70
C GLY A 83 -0.49 21.31 11.42
N LEU A 84 -0.64 22.21 10.45
CA LEU A 84 0.07 22.13 9.16
C LEU A 84 1.59 22.25 9.33
N ASP A 85 2.04 23.03 10.31
CA ASP A 85 3.48 23.23 10.59
C ASP A 85 4.18 21.91 10.94
N ASN A 86 3.44 20.92 11.45
CA ASN A 86 3.96 19.59 11.80
C ASN A 86 3.90 18.58 10.63
N ALA A 87 3.37 18.97 9.46
CA ALA A 87 3.23 18.08 8.32
C ALA A 87 4.56 17.50 7.80
N PRO A 88 5.68 18.25 7.74
CA PRO A 88 6.96 17.68 7.32
C PRO A 88 7.43 16.54 8.22
N ASP A 89 7.34 16.73 9.55
CA ASP A 89 7.72 15.71 10.53
C ASP A 89 6.78 14.49 10.46
N ALA A 90 5.48 14.72 10.30
CA ALA A 90 4.51 13.64 10.08
C ALA A 90 4.85 12.79 8.85
N PHE A 91 5.24 13.43 7.75
CA PHE A 91 5.63 12.75 6.52
C PHE A 91 6.91 11.92 6.68
N VAL A 92 7.93 12.45 7.36
CA VAL A 92 9.17 11.70 7.66
C VAL A 92 8.88 10.52 8.59
N ASN A 93 8.03 10.72 9.61
CA ASN A 93 7.61 9.65 10.51
C ASN A 93 6.88 8.52 9.78
N MET A 94 6.01 8.85 8.81
CA MET A 94 5.36 7.88 7.93
C MET A 94 6.39 7.06 7.14
N LEU A 95 7.38 7.72 6.52
CA LEU A 95 8.40 7.04 5.71
C LEU A 95 9.38 6.20 6.54
N THR A 96 9.60 6.57 7.80
CA THR A 96 10.51 5.87 8.72
C THR A 96 9.81 4.80 9.56
N GLY A 97 8.53 4.52 9.30
CA GLY A 97 7.77 3.46 9.97
C GLY A 97 7.41 3.76 11.42
N LYS A 98 7.40 5.03 11.83
CA LYS A 98 7.02 5.48 13.18
C LYS A 98 5.51 5.67 13.35
N VAL A 99 4.76 5.61 12.25
CA VAL A 99 3.30 5.75 12.22
C VAL A 99 2.62 4.39 12.35
N PHE A 100 1.54 4.32 13.13
CA PHE A 100 0.68 3.14 13.20
C PHE A 100 -0.72 3.44 12.64
N GLY A 101 -1.00 2.93 11.44
CA GLY A 101 -2.24 3.21 10.69
C GLY A 101 -2.03 4.25 9.59
N LYS A 102 -3.09 4.98 9.23
CA LYS A 102 -3.03 6.02 8.22
C LYS A 102 -2.54 7.34 8.83
N ALA A 103 -1.40 7.84 8.36
CA ALA A 103 -0.94 9.19 8.72
C ALA A 103 -1.92 10.25 8.17
N VAL A 104 -2.41 11.12 9.07
CA VAL A 104 -3.32 12.23 8.77
C VAL A 104 -2.81 13.50 9.44
N VAL A 105 -2.85 14.63 8.73
CA VAL A 105 -2.58 15.95 9.32
C VAL A 105 -3.90 16.69 9.48
N LYS A 106 -4.27 17.00 10.72
CA LYS A 106 -5.47 17.76 11.08
C LYS A 106 -5.14 19.25 11.08
N ILE A 107 -5.71 20.00 10.13
CA ILE A 107 -5.43 21.43 9.95
C ILE A 107 -6.44 22.30 10.71
N ALA A 108 -7.70 21.87 10.77
CA ALA A 108 -8.77 22.55 11.49
C ALA A 108 -9.81 21.52 11.95
N ASP A 109 -10.66 21.91 12.91
CA ASP A 109 -11.88 21.18 13.24
C ASP A 109 -12.93 21.38 12.14
N LEU A 110 -13.76 20.34 11.94
CA LEU A 110 -14.92 20.36 11.04
C LEU A 110 -16.13 21.02 11.72
#